data_AF-A0A379FRG0-F1
#
_entry.id   AF-A0A379FRG0-F1
#
_cell.length_a   1.000
_cell.length_b   1.000
_cell.length_c   1.000
_cell.angle_alpha   90.00
_cell.angle_beta   90.00
_cell.angle_gamma   90.00
#
_symmetry.space_group_name_H-M   'P 1'
#
loop_
_entity.id
_entity.type
_entity.pdbx_description
1 polymer ?
#
loop_
_entity_poly.entity_id
_entity_poly.type
_entity_poly.pdbx_seq_one_letter_code
_entity_poly.pdbx_strand_id
1 'polypeptide(L)'
;MIDSSDITPEDWQLIADDIRENYPLYDGFVILHGTDTMAFTASALSFMFENLKKPVIVTGSQIPLEALRSDGQTNLLNALYLAANYPVNEVGLFFNNKLYRGNRTVKAHADGFDAFSSPNCSPLMEAGINIRTFNTCPAPIGIGEFKSHRITPQPIGVVTLYPGLSVEIVRNILQQPVKALILRSYGVGNAPQQPELLRILREATNRGIIVVNLTQCISGRVNMEGYATGHALAEAGVISGYDMTFEAALSKLHYLLSQNYTPALIRELMQNNLRGELSYADE
;
A
#
# COMPACT_ATOMS: atom_id res chain seq x y z
N MET A 1 -1.72 19.42 -13.78
CA MET A 1 -0.75 19.27 -12.68
C MET A 1 -1.57 19.23 -11.41
N ILE A 2 -1.35 18.24 -10.55
CA ILE A 2 -2.13 17.99 -9.34
C ILE A 2 -1.11 17.97 -8.19
N ASP A 3 -1.40 18.69 -7.10
CA ASP A 3 -0.61 18.56 -5.88
C ASP A 3 -0.84 17.18 -5.27
N SER A 4 0.22 16.49 -4.85
CA SER A 4 0.06 15.12 -4.31
C SER A 4 -0.88 15.07 -3.11
N SER A 5 -1.00 16.14 -2.33
CA SER A 5 -1.91 16.21 -1.18
C SER A 5 -3.40 16.19 -1.56
N ASP A 6 -3.73 16.55 -2.81
CA ASP A 6 -5.10 16.58 -3.34
C ASP A 6 -5.45 15.31 -4.15
N ILE A 7 -4.55 14.31 -4.20
CA ILE A 7 -4.77 13.09 -4.97
C ILE A 7 -5.89 12.23 -4.38
N THR A 8 -6.75 11.76 -5.29
CA THR A 8 -7.90 10.90 -5.03
C THR A 8 -7.79 9.56 -5.77
N PRO A 9 -8.63 8.56 -5.44
CA PRO A 9 -8.69 7.32 -6.21
C PRO A 9 -9.00 7.50 -7.70
N GLU A 10 -9.72 8.57 -8.08
CA GLU A 10 -9.93 8.94 -9.47
C GLU A 10 -8.62 9.28 -10.19
N ASP A 11 -7.69 9.95 -9.51
CA ASP A 11 -6.39 10.29 -10.11
C ASP A 11 -5.54 9.05 -10.33
N TRP A 12 -5.62 8.05 -9.44
CA TRP A 12 -5.00 6.74 -9.68
C TRP A 12 -5.58 6.07 -10.93
N GLN A 13 -6.90 6.19 -11.15
CA GLN A 13 -7.54 5.68 -12.36
C GLN A 13 -7.03 6.40 -13.62
N LEU A 14 -6.88 7.72 -13.59
CA LEU A 14 -6.34 8.49 -14.71
C LEU A 14 -4.91 8.04 -15.07
N ILE A 15 -4.03 7.86 -14.07
CA ILE A 15 -2.66 7.38 -14.29
C ILE A 15 -2.67 5.96 -14.87
N ALA A 16 -3.52 5.08 -14.34
CA ALA A 16 -3.60 3.70 -14.81
C ALA A 16 -4.15 3.59 -16.25
N ASP A 17 -5.09 4.45 -16.63
CA ASP A 17 -5.62 4.51 -17.99
C ASP A 17 -4.59 5.06 -18.98
N ASP A 18 -3.85 6.10 -18.61
CA ASP A 18 -2.76 6.64 -19.44
C ASP A 18 -1.68 5.58 -19.72
N ILE A 19 -1.26 4.84 -18.68
CA ILE A 19 -0.32 3.72 -18.85
C ILE A 19 -0.92 2.63 -19.73
N ARG A 20 -2.19 2.27 -19.53
CA ARG A 20 -2.86 1.23 -20.34
C ARG A 20 -2.88 1.60 -21.83
N GLU A 21 -3.19 2.85 -22.14
CA GLU A 21 -3.28 3.34 -23.52
C GLU A 21 -1.91 3.38 -24.21
N ASN A 22 -0.87 3.71 -23.45
CA ASN A 22 0.51 3.76 -23.93
C ASN A 22 1.29 2.43 -23.77
N TYR A 23 0.69 1.42 -23.15
CA TYR A 23 1.32 0.12 -22.85
C TYR A 23 1.98 -0.56 -24.07
N PRO A 24 1.39 -0.60 -25.27
CA PRO A 24 2.03 -1.23 -26.43
C PRO A 24 3.15 -0.38 -27.05
N LEU A 25 3.26 0.91 -26.72
CA LEU A 25 4.14 1.86 -27.40
C LEU A 25 5.52 1.99 -26.77
N TYR A 26 5.66 1.73 -25.47
CA TYR A 26 6.90 1.95 -24.70
C TYR A 26 7.34 0.70 -23.94
N ASP A 27 8.64 0.57 -23.68
CA ASP A 27 9.21 -0.59 -22.97
C ASP A 27 9.14 -0.48 -21.43
N GLY A 28 8.87 0.72 -20.90
CA GLY A 28 8.75 0.99 -19.48
C GLY A 28 8.15 2.38 -19.22
N PHE A 29 7.73 2.62 -17.98
CA PHE A 29 7.02 3.83 -17.58
C PHE A 29 7.68 4.47 -16.36
N VAL A 30 7.86 5.78 -16.39
CA VAL A 30 8.27 6.57 -15.22
C VAL A 30 7.17 7.60 -14.92
N ILE A 31 6.63 7.57 -13.72
CA ILE A 31 5.58 8.49 -13.26
C ILE A 31 6.23 9.53 -12.36
N LEU A 32 6.22 10.79 -12.79
CA LEU A 32 6.60 11.92 -11.94
C LEU A 32 5.46 12.29 -11.01
N HIS A 33 5.72 12.31 -9.70
CA HIS A 33 4.69 12.44 -8.67
C HIS A 33 5.20 13.28 -7.49
N GLY A 34 4.31 14.02 -6.83
CA GLY A 34 4.63 14.72 -5.57
C GLY A 34 4.85 13.73 -4.42
N THR A 35 5.68 14.07 -3.45
CA THR A 35 6.16 13.07 -2.48
C THR A 35 5.12 12.67 -1.45
N ASP A 36 4.14 13.51 -1.10
CA ASP A 36 3.26 13.29 0.07
C ASP A 36 2.38 12.04 -0.04
N THR A 37 1.85 11.74 -1.23
CA THR A 37 0.99 10.57 -1.47
C THR A 37 1.58 9.57 -2.44
N MET A 38 2.88 9.70 -2.77
CA MET A 38 3.56 8.84 -3.73
C MET A 38 3.47 7.35 -3.38
N ALA A 39 3.61 7.01 -2.10
CA ALA A 39 3.51 5.63 -1.62
C ALA A 39 2.09 5.04 -1.78
N PHE A 40 1.05 5.88 -1.64
CA PHE A 40 -0.33 5.47 -1.91
C PHE A 40 -0.56 5.20 -3.39
N THR A 41 -0.11 6.10 -4.27
CA THR A 41 -0.23 5.91 -5.72
C THR A 41 0.54 4.68 -6.20
N ALA A 42 1.79 4.50 -5.74
CA ALA A 42 2.57 3.31 -6.07
C ALA A 42 1.89 2.01 -5.59
N SER A 43 1.28 2.05 -4.40
CA SER A 43 0.49 0.95 -3.86
C SER A 43 -0.76 0.66 -4.70
N ALA A 44 -1.57 1.67 -5.02
CA ALA A 44 -2.79 1.52 -5.82
C ALA A 44 -2.50 0.93 -7.20
N LEU A 45 -1.53 1.49 -7.94
CA LEU A 45 -1.16 1.00 -9.26
C LEU A 45 -0.68 -0.46 -9.23
N SER A 46 0.02 -0.88 -8.17
CA SER A 46 0.45 -2.27 -8.02
C SER A 46 -0.72 -3.27 -8.06
N PHE A 47 -1.86 -2.91 -7.44
CA PHE A 47 -3.05 -3.76 -7.39
C PHE A 47 -3.86 -3.66 -8.67
N MET A 48 -3.94 -2.46 -9.24
CA MET A 48 -4.65 -2.20 -10.49
C MET A 48 -4.02 -2.94 -11.67
N PHE A 49 -2.70 -3.08 -11.71
CA PHE A 49 -2.00 -3.78 -12.78
C PHE A 49 -1.91 -5.29 -12.52
N GLU A 50 -2.56 -6.08 -13.36
CA GLU A 50 -2.45 -7.54 -13.42
C GLU A 50 -1.59 -7.93 -14.63
N ASN A 51 -0.75 -8.96 -14.44
CA ASN A 51 0.18 -9.46 -15.48
C ASN A 51 1.08 -8.35 -16.05
N LEU A 52 1.59 -7.47 -15.19
CA LEU A 52 2.54 -6.43 -15.59
C LEU A 52 3.83 -7.09 -16.11
N LYS A 53 4.27 -6.67 -17.31
CA LYS A 53 5.45 -7.21 -18.03
C LYS A 53 6.50 -6.14 -18.34
N LYS A 54 6.28 -4.92 -17.86
CA LYS A 54 7.12 -3.74 -18.09
C LYS A 54 7.32 -3.00 -16.77
N PRO A 55 8.48 -2.40 -16.52
CA PRO A 55 8.70 -1.64 -15.30
C PRO A 55 7.84 -0.38 -15.26
N VAL A 56 7.25 -0.12 -14.10
CA VAL A 56 6.55 1.13 -13.79
C VAL A 56 7.21 1.72 -12.55
N ILE A 57 7.93 2.84 -12.69
CA ILE A 57 8.66 3.47 -11.59
C ILE A 57 8.02 4.81 -11.25
N VAL A 58 7.51 4.94 -10.04
CA VAL A 58 7.07 6.22 -9.48
C VAL A 58 8.28 6.92 -8.86
N THR A 59 8.49 8.19 -9.19
CA THR A 59 9.58 8.99 -8.62
C THR A 59 9.20 10.47 -8.56
N GLY A 60 10.06 11.28 -7.93
CA GLY A 60 9.85 12.71 -7.77
C GLY A 60 11.05 13.37 -7.11
N SER A 61 10.80 14.45 -6.38
CA SER A 61 11.84 15.22 -5.68
C SER A 61 11.27 15.93 -4.47
N GLN A 62 12.08 16.08 -3.42
CA GLN A 62 11.77 16.97 -2.30
C GLN A 62 11.97 18.44 -2.68
N ILE A 63 12.93 18.72 -3.57
CA ILE A 63 13.26 20.07 -4.02
C ILE A 63 12.91 20.21 -5.51
N PRO A 64 12.13 21.24 -5.92
CA PRO A 64 11.76 21.46 -7.32
C PRO A 64 12.97 21.43 -8.26
N LEU A 65 12.79 20.90 -9.47
CA LEU A 65 13.87 20.63 -10.42
C LEU A 65 14.73 21.87 -10.76
N GLU A 66 14.10 23.05 -10.74
CA GLU A 66 14.73 24.35 -11.02
C GLU A 66 15.68 24.84 -9.92
N ALA A 67 15.58 24.30 -8.71
CA ALA A 67 16.41 24.74 -7.60
C ALA A 67 17.78 24.04 -7.59
N LEU A 68 18.81 24.79 -7.18
CA LEU A 68 20.23 24.40 -7.28
C LEU A 68 20.56 23.03 -6.65
N ARG A 69 19.87 22.67 -5.57
CA ARG A 69 20.11 21.45 -4.80
C ARG A 69 19.07 20.36 -5.06
N SER A 70 18.36 20.43 -6.19
CA SER A 70 17.31 19.48 -6.51
C SER A 70 17.83 18.04 -6.58
N ASP A 71 17.15 17.15 -5.88
CA ASP A 71 17.26 15.71 -5.99
C ASP A 71 16.54 15.15 -7.23
N GLY A 72 15.71 15.96 -7.89
CA GLY A 72 14.90 15.55 -9.03
C GLY A 72 15.71 15.14 -10.26
N GLN A 73 16.85 15.78 -10.51
CA GLN A 73 17.73 15.41 -11.63
C GLN A 73 18.25 13.98 -11.47
N THR A 74 18.79 13.67 -10.29
CA THR A 74 19.34 12.35 -9.98
C THR A 74 18.25 11.28 -9.91
N ASN A 75 17.11 11.59 -9.27
CA ASN A 75 15.99 10.66 -9.14
C ASN A 75 15.41 10.27 -10.52
N LEU A 76 15.13 11.26 -11.38
CA LEU A 76 14.59 11.01 -12.72
C LEU A 76 15.58 10.28 -13.62
N LEU A 77 16.86 10.70 -13.61
CA LEU A 77 17.90 10.05 -14.41
C LEU A 77 18.03 8.57 -14.06
N ASN A 78 18.12 8.25 -12.77
CA ASN A 78 18.26 6.87 -12.32
C ASN A 78 16.98 6.06 -12.55
N ALA A 79 15.79 6.64 -12.38
CA ALA A 79 14.54 5.95 -12.68
C ALA A 79 14.45 5.55 -14.16
N LEU A 80 14.80 6.46 -15.08
CA LEU A 80 14.86 6.16 -16.52
C LEU A 80 15.91 5.08 -16.83
N TYR A 81 17.11 5.20 -16.24
CA TYR A 81 18.20 4.26 -16.46
C TYR A 81 17.84 2.84 -15.99
N LEU A 82 17.22 2.71 -14.81
CA LEU A 82 16.76 1.44 -14.26
C LEU A 82 15.62 0.85 -15.09
N ALA A 83 14.63 1.66 -15.49
CA ALA A 83 13.53 1.19 -16.34
C ALA A 83 14.03 0.58 -17.67
N ALA A 84 15.08 1.16 -18.27
CA ALA A 84 15.61 0.69 -19.55
C ALA A 84 16.60 -0.49 -19.42
N ASN A 85 17.46 -0.49 -18.40
CA ASN A 85 18.61 -1.43 -18.32
C ASN A 85 18.46 -2.51 -17.24
N TYR A 86 17.58 -2.29 -16.25
CA TYR A 86 17.35 -3.20 -15.13
C TYR A 86 15.85 -3.40 -14.90
N PRO A 87 15.08 -3.85 -15.92
CA PRO A 87 13.63 -3.88 -15.84
C PRO A 87 13.16 -4.84 -14.75
N VAL A 88 12.42 -4.31 -13.78
CA VAL A 88 11.65 -5.08 -12.80
C VAL A 88 10.17 -4.91 -13.13
N ASN A 89 9.49 -6.01 -13.44
CA ASN A 89 8.09 -6.02 -13.88
C ASN A 89 7.11 -5.86 -12.71
N GLU A 90 7.34 -4.84 -11.90
CA GLU A 90 6.53 -4.43 -10.75
C GLU A 90 6.30 -2.92 -10.80
N VAL A 91 5.34 -2.43 -10.03
CA VAL A 91 5.28 -1.01 -9.70
C VAL A 91 6.28 -0.74 -8.59
N GLY A 92 7.35 -0.03 -8.93
CA GLY A 92 8.40 0.39 -8.01
C GLY A 92 8.30 1.86 -7.63
N LEU A 93 8.92 2.22 -6.50
CA LEU A 93 9.15 3.61 -6.12
C LEU A 93 10.66 3.83 -6.05
N PHE A 94 11.18 4.76 -6.85
CA PHE A 94 12.60 5.13 -6.83
C PHE A 94 12.81 6.45 -6.10
N PHE A 95 13.62 6.43 -5.05
CA PHE A 95 14.00 7.64 -4.32
C PHE A 95 15.34 7.44 -3.62
N ASN A 96 16.16 8.50 -3.58
CA ASN A 96 17.43 8.53 -2.84
C ASN A 96 18.29 7.28 -3.09
N ASN A 97 18.55 7.02 -4.37
CA ASN A 97 19.38 5.92 -4.86
C ASN A 97 18.84 4.51 -4.57
N LYS A 98 17.60 4.33 -4.12
CA LYS A 98 17.00 3.01 -3.87
C LYS A 98 15.74 2.83 -4.69
N LEU A 99 15.58 1.65 -5.28
CA LEU A 99 14.34 1.18 -5.87
C LEU A 99 13.63 0.27 -4.87
N TYR A 100 12.44 0.64 -4.44
CA TYR A 100 11.61 -0.14 -3.54
C TYR A 100 10.43 -0.77 -4.29
N ARG A 101 9.89 -1.88 -3.78
CA ARG A 101 8.58 -2.37 -4.21
C ARG A 101 7.51 -1.37 -3.77
N GLY A 102 6.70 -0.86 -4.69
CA GLY A 102 5.81 0.28 -4.46
C GLY A 102 4.86 0.08 -3.28
N ASN A 103 4.19 -1.07 -3.22
CA ASN A 103 3.26 -1.45 -2.14
C ASN A 103 3.93 -1.90 -0.83
N ARG A 104 5.24 -1.69 -0.68
CA ARG A 104 5.97 -1.84 0.58
C ARG A 104 6.49 -0.52 1.13
N THR A 105 6.29 0.58 0.40
CA THR A 105 6.83 1.88 0.77
C THR A 105 5.93 2.69 1.71
N VAL A 106 6.58 3.52 2.52
CA VAL A 106 5.99 4.59 3.34
C VAL A 106 6.86 5.83 3.21
N LYS A 107 6.27 7.03 3.31
CA LYS A 107 7.04 8.27 3.49
C LYS A 107 7.44 8.39 4.96
N ALA A 108 8.65 7.94 5.29
CA ALA A 108 9.16 7.87 6.65
C ALA A 108 9.74 9.21 7.16
N HIS A 109 10.24 10.06 6.25
CA HIS A 109 10.86 11.34 6.61
C HIS A 109 10.29 12.49 5.77
N ALA A 110 9.90 13.58 6.42
CA ALA A 110 9.33 14.76 5.77
C ALA A 110 10.40 15.69 5.17
N ASP A 111 11.53 15.88 5.87
CA ASP A 111 12.53 16.90 5.52
C ASP A 111 13.80 16.32 4.85
N GLY A 112 14.07 15.03 5.05
CA GLY A 112 15.27 14.36 4.53
C GLY A 112 15.12 13.95 3.06
N PHE A 113 16.24 13.83 2.35
CA PHE A 113 16.26 13.21 1.02
C PHE A 113 15.96 11.71 1.09
N ASP A 114 16.28 11.03 2.19
CA ASP A 114 15.86 9.65 2.46
C ASP A 114 14.38 9.60 2.90
N ALA A 115 13.50 10.19 2.09
CA ALA A 115 12.09 10.43 2.44
C ALA A 115 11.28 9.13 2.57
N PHE A 116 11.62 8.11 1.78
CA PHE A 116 10.87 6.85 1.69
C PHE A 116 11.65 5.67 2.27
N SER A 117 10.92 4.78 2.93
CA SER A 117 11.43 3.53 3.48
C SER A 117 10.51 2.37 3.12
N SER A 118 11.04 1.15 3.20
CA SER A 118 10.30 -0.11 3.05
C SER A 118 10.55 -0.97 4.31
N PRO A 119 9.82 -0.73 5.41
CA PRO A 119 10.22 -1.21 6.73
C PRO A 119 10.20 -2.74 6.90
N ASN A 120 9.38 -3.43 6.10
CA ASN A 120 9.14 -4.89 6.19
C ASN A 120 9.61 -5.65 4.93
N CYS A 121 10.34 -4.99 4.02
CA CYS A 121 10.80 -5.62 2.79
C CYS A 121 12.09 -4.95 2.31
N SER A 122 13.10 -5.73 1.94
CA SER A 122 14.34 -5.17 1.39
C SER A 122 14.08 -4.38 0.10
N PRO A 123 14.85 -3.30 -0.18
CA PRO A 123 14.81 -2.63 -1.48
C PRO A 123 15.02 -3.65 -2.61
N LEU A 124 14.49 -3.40 -3.79
CA LEU A 124 14.75 -4.24 -4.97
C LEU A 124 16.18 -4.01 -5.47
N MET A 125 16.60 -2.74 -5.52
CA MET A 125 17.93 -2.33 -6.00
C MET A 125 18.43 -1.07 -5.28
N GLU A 126 19.75 -0.88 -5.32
CA GLU A 126 20.44 0.34 -4.87
C GLU A 126 21.39 0.82 -5.98
N ALA A 127 21.27 2.09 -6.36
CA ALA A 127 22.07 2.77 -7.36
C ALA A 127 23.26 3.49 -6.69
N GLY A 128 24.37 2.76 -6.52
CA GLY A 128 25.65 3.33 -6.10
C GLY A 128 26.58 3.55 -7.29
N ILE A 129 27.89 3.40 -7.09
CA ILE A 129 28.88 3.33 -8.19
C ILE A 129 28.48 2.23 -9.19
N ASN A 130 27.97 1.11 -8.66
CA ASN A 130 27.35 0.04 -9.42
C ASN A 130 25.88 -0.12 -8.96
N ILE A 131 25.04 -0.67 -9.84
CA ILE A 131 23.70 -1.10 -9.45
C ILE A 131 23.82 -2.40 -8.66
N ARG A 132 23.37 -2.38 -7.41
CA ARG A 132 23.29 -3.56 -6.53
C ARG A 132 21.86 -4.06 -6.49
N THR A 133 21.65 -5.33 -6.78
CA THR A 133 20.36 -6.00 -6.58
C THR A 133 20.31 -6.68 -5.22
N PHE A 134 19.15 -6.67 -4.57
CA PHE A 134 18.93 -7.44 -3.33
C PHE A 134 18.21 -8.74 -3.65
N ASN A 135 18.31 -9.71 -2.74
CA ASN A 135 17.60 -10.99 -2.85
C ASN A 135 16.18 -10.88 -2.26
N THR A 136 15.43 -9.88 -2.72
CA THR A 136 14.06 -9.61 -2.25
C THR A 136 13.11 -10.67 -2.79
N CYS A 137 12.19 -11.16 -1.94
CA CYS A 137 11.22 -12.18 -2.36
C CYS A 137 10.41 -11.67 -3.58
N PRO A 138 10.32 -12.45 -4.68
CA PRO A 138 9.62 -12.01 -5.88
C PRO A 138 8.12 -11.87 -5.61
N ALA A 139 7.49 -10.85 -6.21
CA ALA A 139 6.03 -10.73 -6.19
C ALA A 139 5.38 -11.87 -6.98
N PRO A 140 4.13 -12.25 -6.68
CA PRO A 140 3.39 -13.21 -7.49
C PRO A 140 3.35 -12.81 -8.97
N ILE A 141 3.82 -13.71 -9.84
CA ILE A 141 3.87 -13.47 -11.29
C ILE A 141 2.57 -14.01 -11.91
N GLY A 142 1.81 -13.12 -12.53
CA GLY A 142 0.60 -13.49 -13.26
C GLY A 142 0.92 -14.04 -14.66
N ILE A 143 0.04 -14.91 -15.16
CA ILE A 143 0.13 -15.49 -16.50
C ILE A 143 -0.97 -14.86 -17.36
N GLY A 144 -0.58 -14.25 -18.49
CA GLY A 144 -1.52 -13.73 -19.47
C GLY A 144 -1.13 -12.38 -20.04
N GLU A 145 -2.09 -11.72 -20.67
CA GLU A 145 -1.95 -10.34 -21.16
C GLU A 145 -2.10 -9.34 -20.01
N PHE A 146 -1.43 -8.20 -20.16
CA PHE A 146 -1.54 -7.09 -19.22
C PHE A 146 -2.99 -6.60 -19.12
N LYS A 147 -3.46 -6.39 -17.89
CA LYS A 147 -4.77 -5.82 -17.61
C LYS A 147 -4.66 -4.72 -16.56
N SER A 148 -5.37 -3.63 -16.78
CA SER A 148 -5.59 -2.57 -15.80
C SER A 148 -6.99 -2.71 -15.23
N HIS A 149 -7.09 -2.92 -13.92
CA HIS A 149 -8.35 -3.03 -13.19
C HIS A 149 -8.83 -1.67 -12.73
N ARG A 150 -10.16 -1.50 -12.76
CA ARG A 150 -10.78 -0.25 -12.34
C ARG A 150 -10.75 -0.08 -10.82
N ILE A 151 -10.43 1.13 -10.37
CA ILE A 151 -10.55 1.56 -8.98
C ILE A 151 -11.56 2.72 -8.87
N THR A 152 -12.22 2.83 -7.72
CA THR A 152 -13.21 3.86 -7.41
C THR A 152 -13.08 4.29 -5.95
N PRO A 153 -13.58 5.48 -5.57
CA PRO A 153 -13.66 5.85 -4.17
C PRO A 153 -14.48 4.84 -3.37
N GLN A 154 -13.99 4.56 -2.17
CA GLN A 154 -14.66 3.68 -1.22
C GLN A 154 -14.68 4.38 0.13
N PRO A 155 -15.80 4.35 0.86
CA PRO A 155 -15.89 4.89 2.20
C PRO A 155 -15.17 3.95 3.18
N ILE A 156 -13.88 4.20 3.39
CA ILE A 156 -13.02 3.43 4.28
C ILE A 156 -12.71 4.25 5.52
N GLY A 157 -13.08 3.73 6.70
CA GLY A 157 -12.71 4.32 7.98
C GLY A 157 -11.30 3.91 8.40
N VAL A 158 -10.61 4.79 9.13
CA VAL A 158 -9.31 4.48 9.75
C VAL A 158 -9.37 4.88 11.22
N VAL A 159 -9.02 3.94 12.10
CA VAL A 159 -8.97 4.18 13.55
C VAL A 159 -7.58 3.83 14.05
N THR A 160 -6.91 4.80 14.67
CA THR A 160 -5.70 4.55 15.44
C THR A 160 -6.07 4.31 16.90
N LEU A 161 -5.70 3.16 17.44
CA LEU A 161 -5.92 2.86 18.85
C LEU A 161 -4.97 3.69 19.72
N TYR A 162 -5.51 4.26 20.79
CA TYR A 162 -4.73 4.89 21.86
C TYR A 162 -5.33 4.57 23.23
N PRO A 163 -4.54 4.61 24.32
CA PRO A 163 -5.05 4.33 25.65
C PRO A 163 -6.23 5.26 25.99
N GLY A 164 -7.40 4.68 26.25
CA GLY A 164 -8.62 5.46 26.52
C GLY A 164 -9.45 5.81 25.28
N LEU A 165 -9.18 5.24 24.10
CA LEU A 165 -10.08 5.37 22.94
C LEU A 165 -11.52 5.02 23.33
N SER A 166 -12.44 5.96 23.07
CA SER A 166 -13.86 5.75 23.30
C SER A 166 -14.46 4.82 22.24
N VAL A 167 -15.22 3.83 22.66
CA VAL A 167 -15.93 2.91 21.75
C VAL A 167 -16.93 3.65 20.86
N GLU A 168 -17.44 4.80 21.31
CA GLU A 168 -18.35 5.64 20.52
C GLU A 168 -17.66 6.25 19.29
N ILE A 169 -16.36 6.53 19.33
CA ILE A 169 -15.61 6.99 18.14
C ILE A 169 -15.62 5.90 17.07
N VAL A 170 -15.36 4.65 17.47
CA VAL A 170 -15.39 3.50 16.56
C VAL A 170 -16.81 3.27 16.05
N ARG A 171 -17.82 3.38 16.91
CA ARG A 171 -19.24 3.27 16.52
C ARG A 171 -19.62 4.31 15.47
N ASN A 172 -19.21 5.56 15.64
CA ASN A 172 -19.50 6.64 14.71
C ASN A 172 -18.87 6.38 13.34
N ILE A 173 -17.62 5.91 13.31
CA ILE A 173 -16.94 5.57 12.05
C ILE A 173 -17.62 4.37 11.36
N LEU A 174 -18.18 3.43 12.11
CA LEU A 174 -18.89 2.26 11.57
C LEU A 174 -20.33 2.55 11.12
N GLN A 175 -20.77 3.81 11.14
CA GLN A 175 -22.03 4.22 10.53
C GLN A 175 -21.92 4.20 9.00
N GLN A 176 -23.06 4.03 8.33
CA GLN A 176 -23.12 4.07 6.87
C GLN A 176 -22.60 5.43 6.36
N PRO A 177 -21.91 5.48 5.20
CA PRO A 177 -21.81 4.43 4.16
C PRO A 177 -20.58 3.51 4.27
N VAL A 178 -19.89 3.45 5.41
CA VAL A 178 -18.59 2.76 5.53
C VAL A 178 -18.65 1.27 5.12
N LYS A 179 -17.74 0.88 4.23
CA LYS A 179 -17.60 -0.49 3.71
C LYS A 179 -16.39 -1.24 4.28
N ALA A 180 -15.38 -0.53 4.74
CA ALA A 180 -14.23 -1.13 5.40
C ALA A 180 -13.68 -0.23 6.51
N LEU A 181 -13.01 -0.85 7.48
CA LEU A 181 -12.34 -0.19 8.59
C LEU A 181 -10.92 -0.74 8.70
N ILE A 182 -9.93 0.15 8.67
CA ILE A 182 -8.55 -0.16 9.05
C ILE A 182 -8.37 0.20 10.53
N LEU A 183 -8.05 -0.80 11.34
CA LEU A 183 -7.72 -0.65 12.75
C LEU A 183 -6.20 -0.67 12.90
N ARG A 184 -5.59 0.46 13.27
CA ARG A 184 -4.16 0.54 13.62
C ARG A 184 -4.02 0.27 15.11
N SER A 185 -3.60 -0.95 15.43
CA SER A 185 -3.52 -1.50 16.78
C SER A 185 -2.08 -1.55 17.30
N TYR A 186 -1.90 -1.98 18.56
CA TYR A 186 -0.60 -1.96 19.21
C TYR A 186 0.25 -3.19 18.88
N GLY A 187 1.56 -2.98 18.73
CA GLY A 187 2.53 -4.08 18.65
C GLY A 187 2.16 -5.10 17.57
N VAL A 188 2.00 -6.36 17.95
CA VAL A 188 1.67 -7.46 17.03
C VAL A 188 0.17 -7.61 16.74
N GLY A 189 -0.64 -6.56 16.93
CA GLY A 189 -2.08 -6.63 16.62
C GLY A 189 -3.03 -6.51 17.82
N ASN A 190 -2.56 -6.00 18.96
CA ASN A 190 -3.31 -5.99 20.21
C ASN A 190 -4.29 -4.80 20.29
N ALA A 191 -5.53 -5.08 20.70
CA ALA A 191 -6.55 -4.08 20.99
C ALA A 191 -7.12 -4.24 22.41
N PRO A 192 -7.78 -3.20 22.96
CA PRO A 192 -8.52 -3.33 24.21
C PRO A 192 -9.59 -4.44 24.14
N GLN A 193 -9.66 -5.30 25.16
CA GLN A 193 -10.67 -6.36 25.26
C GLN A 193 -12.00 -5.89 25.85
N GLN A 194 -12.35 -4.61 25.67
CA GLN A 194 -13.63 -4.10 26.16
C GLN A 194 -14.76 -4.84 25.43
N PRO A 195 -15.69 -5.51 26.13
CA PRO A 195 -16.73 -6.32 25.49
C PRO A 195 -17.55 -5.55 24.46
N GLU A 196 -17.81 -4.28 24.75
CA GLU A 196 -18.56 -3.38 23.87
C GLU A 196 -17.83 -3.09 22.55
N LEU A 197 -16.50 -2.93 22.58
CA LEU A 197 -15.69 -2.77 21.37
C LEU A 197 -15.77 -4.02 20.48
N LEU A 198 -15.59 -5.20 21.08
CA LEU A 198 -15.67 -6.47 20.34
C LEU A 198 -17.07 -6.69 19.75
N ARG A 199 -18.12 -6.33 20.50
CA ARG A 199 -19.51 -6.40 20.04
C ARG A 199 -19.73 -5.54 18.80
N ILE A 200 -19.32 -4.27 18.81
CA ILE A 200 -19.53 -3.38 17.65
C ILE A 200 -18.73 -3.81 16.41
N LEU A 201 -17.54 -4.38 16.61
CA LEU A 201 -16.72 -4.92 15.52
C LEU A 201 -17.40 -6.15 14.90
N ARG A 202 -17.91 -7.06 15.74
CA ARG A 202 -18.70 -8.22 15.29
C ARG A 202 -19.98 -7.81 14.55
N GLU A 203 -20.67 -6.78 15.01
CA GLU A 203 -21.85 -6.24 14.32
C GLU A 203 -21.49 -5.62 12.97
N ALA A 204 -20.37 -4.92 12.87
CA ALA A 204 -19.88 -4.39 11.60
C ALA A 204 -19.54 -5.51 10.61
N THR A 205 -18.79 -6.52 11.04
CA THR A 205 -18.37 -7.64 10.17
C THR A 205 -19.55 -8.49 9.70
N ASN A 206 -20.56 -8.69 10.57
CA ASN A 206 -21.83 -9.34 10.23
C ASN A 206 -22.65 -8.55 9.20
N ARG A 207 -22.56 -7.22 9.19
CA ARG A 207 -23.17 -6.35 8.17
C ARG A 207 -22.37 -6.33 6.84
N GLY A 208 -21.25 -7.05 6.77
CA GLY A 208 -20.40 -7.13 5.59
C GLY A 208 -19.30 -6.07 5.52
N ILE A 209 -19.09 -5.27 6.58
CA ILE A 209 -17.96 -4.33 6.64
C ILE A 209 -16.66 -5.14 6.81
N ILE A 210 -15.66 -4.83 6.00
CA ILE A 210 -14.34 -5.47 6.06
C ILE A 210 -13.51 -4.77 7.12
N VAL A 211 -13.16 -5.45 8.22
CA VAL A 211 -12.33 -4.86 9.28
C VAL A 211 -10.94 -5.49 9.24
N VAL A 212 -9.92 -4.67 8.97
CA VAL A 212 -8.52 -5.10 8.83
C VAL A 212 -7.69 -4.57 9.99
N ASN A 213 -6.97 -5.45 10.67
CA ASN A 213 -6.06 -5.10 11.75
C ASN A 213 -4.63 -4.91 11.21
N LEU A 214 -4.09 -3.71 11.37
CA LEU A 214 -2.70 -3.36 11.09
C LEU A 214 -2.00 -2.97 12.39
N THR A 215 -0.69 -3.12 12.44
CA THR A 215 0.09 -2.51 13.50
C THR A 215 0.23 -1.01 13.26
N GLN A 216 0.24 -0.22 14.33
CA GLN A 216 0.64 1.19 14.25
C GLN A 216 2.17 1.37 14.32
N CYS A 217 2.93 0.31 14.61
CA CYS A 217 4.39 0.32 14.55
C CYS A 217 4.86 0.51 13.10
N ILE A 218 6.04 1.11 12.91
CA ILE A 218 6.60 1.35 11.57
C ILE A 218 6.99 0.05 10.85
N SER A 219 7.43 -0.95 11.61
CA SER A 219 7.78 -2.29 11.14
C SER A 219 7.20 -3.35 12.06
N GLY A 220 7.20 -4.58 11.57
CA GLY A 220 6.61 -5.74 12.23
C GLY A 220 5.29 -6.15 11.60
N ARG A 221 4.67 -7.14 12.23
CA ARG A 221 3.58 -7.92 11.65
C ARG A 221 2.51 -8.23 12.67
N VAL A 222 1.26 -8.11 12.25
CA VAL A 222 0.11 -8.52 13.03
C VAL A 222 0.01 -10.04 13.09
N ASN A 223 0.02 -10.58 14.31
CA ASN A 223 -0.22 -11.98 14.63
C ASN A 223 -1.36 -12.07 15.65
N MET A 224 -2.56 -12.42 15.16
CA MET A 224 -3.75 -12.54 16.00
C MET A 224 -3.92 -13.93 16.64
N GLU A 225 -3.06 -14.90 16.31
CA GLU A 225 -3.10 -16.25 16.89
C GLU A 225 -2.30 -16.34 18.20
N GLY A 226 -1.25 -15.53 18.37
CA GLY A 226 -0.27 -15.66 19.45
C GLY A 226 -0.69 -15.10 20.83
N TYR A 227 -1.72 -14.24 20.90
CA TYR A 227 -2.14 -13.58 22.15
C TYR A 227 -3.67 -13.56 22.30
N ALA A 228 -4.17 -13.67 23.54
CA ALA A 228 -5.61 -13.69 23.84
C ALA A 228 -6.37 -12.44 23.31
N THR A 229 -5.71 -11.29 23.26
CA THR A 229 -6.20 -10.02 22.68
C THR A 229 -6.40 -10.10 21.18
N GLY A 230 -5.47 -10.72 20.45
CA GLY A 230 -5.59 -10.96 19.01
C GLY A 230 -6.70 -11.95 18.69
N HIS A 231 -6.82 -13.01 19.48
CA HIS A 231 -7.84 -14.04 19.30
C HIS A 231 -9.26 -13.46 19.40
N ALA A 232 -9.49 -12.58 20.38
CA ALA A 232 -10.79 -11.91 20.54
C ALA A 232 -11.19 -11.04 19.33
N LEU A 233 -10.24 -10.40 18.65
CA LEU A 233 -10.49 -9.66 17.41
C LEU A 233 -10.86 -10.60 16.26
N ALA A 234 -10.14 -11.73 16.13
CA ALA A 234 -10.44 -12.73 15.12
C ALA A 234 -11.86 -13.32 15.32
N GLU A 235 -12.26 -13.61 16.55
CA GLU A 235 -13.64 -14.03 16.89
C GLU A 235 -14.71 -12.96 16.61
N ALA A 236 -14.32 -11.68 16.51
CA ALA A 236 -15.18 -10.59 16.07
C ALA A 236 -15.22 -10.45 14.54
N GLY A 237 -14.53 -11.31 13.79
CA GLY A 237 -14.47 -11.29 12.33
C GLY A 237 -13.48 -10.27 11.75
N VAL A 238 -12.58 -9.73 12.58
CA VAL A 238 -11.47 -8.89 12.13
C VAL A 238 -10.41 -9.76 11.48
N ILE A 239 -9.86 -9.32 10.35
CA ILE A 239 -8.80 -10.04 9.63
C ILE A 239 -7.43 -9.39 9.84
N SER A 240 -6.36 -10.19 9.77
CA SER A 240 -4.98 -9.69 9.86
C SER A 240 -4.60 -9.02 8.55
N GLY A 241 -3.98 -7.84 8.61
CA GLY A 241 -3.25 -7.27 7.48
C GLY A 241 -1.77 -7.65 7.48
N TYR A 242 -1.34 -8.57 8.36
CA TYR A 242 0.04 -9.00 8.51
C TYR A 242 1.00 -7.82 8.67
N ASP A 243 1.95 -7.68 7.75
CA ASP A 243 3.00 -6.67 7.70
C ASP A 243 2.78 -5.63 6.58
N MET A 244 1.56 -5.55 6.03
CA MET A 244 1.19 -4.50 5.06
C MET A 244 1.40 -3.12 5.66
N THR A 245 1.87 -2.19 4.82
CA THR A 245 1.82 -0.77 5.14
C THR A 245 0.37 -0.26 5.15
N PHE A 246 0.16 0.91 5.73
CA PHE A 246 -1.16 1.55 5.71
C PHE A 246 -1.59 1.88 4.27
N GLU A 247 -0.64 2.39 3.49
CA GLU A 247 -0.76 2.75 2.07
C GLU A 247 -1.21 1.54 1.24
N ALA A 248 -0.57 0.39 1.45
CA ALA A 248 -0.90 -0.85 0.76
C ALA A 248 -2.28 -1.37 1.16
N ALA A 249 -2.59 -1.42 2.46
CA ALA A 249 -3.87 -1.91 2.94
C ALA A 249 -5.05 -1.03 2.46
N LEU A 250 -4.90 0.29 2.49
CA LEU A 250 -5.91 1.22 1.99
C LEU A 250 -6.13 1.04 0.49
N SER A 251 -5.03 0.98 -0.28
CA SER A 251 -5.07 0.80 -1.73
C SER A 251 -5.68 -0.55 -2.13
N LYS A 252 -5.32 -1.62 -1.42
CA LYS A 252 -5.85 -2.98 -1.62
C LYS A 252 -7.35 -3.04 -1.35
N LEU A 253 -7.82 -2.38 -0.28
CA LEU A 253 -9.26 -2.27 0.00
C LEU A 253 -9.99 -1.50 -1.11
N HIS A 254 -9.46 -0.36 -1.56
CA HIS A 254 -10.04 0.37 -2.71
C HIS A 254 -10.13 -0.52 -3.95
N TYR A 255 -9.07 -1.25 -4.29
CA TYR A 255 -9.04 -2.18 -5.41
C TYR A 255 -10.11 -3.26 -5.27
N LEU A 256 -10.12 -4.00 -4.16
CA LEU A 256 -11.02 -5.14 -3.95
C LEU A 256 -12.49 -4.73 -3.86
N LEU A 257 -12.81 -3.61 -3.19
CA LEU A 257 -14.18 -3.08 -3.08
C LEU A 257 -14.69 -2.44 -4.39
N SER A 258 -13.78 -2.11 -5.31
CA SER A 258 -14.14 -1.64 -6.66
C SER A 258 -14.47 -2.78 -7.60
N GLN A 259 -14.13 -4.02 -7.23
CA GLN A 259 -14.51 -5.22 -7.98
C GLN A 259 -15.87 -5.76 -7.52
N ASN A 260 -16.50 -6.59 -8.34
CA ASN A 260 -17.76 -7.25 -8.01
C ASN A 260 -17.55 -8.51 -7.14
N TYR A 261 -16.87 -8.35 -6.01
CA TYR A 261 -16.56 -9.42 -5.08
C TYR A 261 -17.49 -9.42 -3.87
N THR A 262 -17.73 -10.63 -3.32
CA THR A 262 -18.48 -10.77 -2.07
C THR A 262 -17.61 -10.34 -0.88
N PRO A 263 -18.19 -9.87 0.24
CA PRO A 263 -17.41 -9.56 1.43
C PRO A 263 -16.55 -10.73 1.95
N ALA A 264 -17.01 -11.97 1.75
CA ALA A 264 -16.25 -13.16 2.10
C ALA A 264 -14.97 -13.29 1.26
N LEU A 265 -15.08 -13.12 -0.06
CA LEU A 265 -13.92 -13.16 -0.96
C LEU A 265 -12.97 -11.98 -0.71
N ILE A 266 -13.48 -10.78 -0.41
CA ILE A 266 -12.64 -9.64 -0.08
C ILE A 266 -11.83 -9.91 1.19
N ARG A 267 -12.44 -10.51 2.22
CA ARG A 267 -11.73 -10.90 3.45
C ARG A 267 -10.58 -11.87 3.16
N GLU A 268 -10.84 -12.89 2.34
CA GLU A 268 -9.84 -13.85 1.90
C GLU A 268 -8.70 -13.16 1.11
N LEU A 269 -9.04 -12.39 0.07
CA LEU A 269 -8.05 -11.71 -0.78
C LEU A 269 -7.24 -10.65 -0.04
N MET A 270 -7.80 -10.01 0.99
CA MET A 270 -7.04 -9.10 1.85
C MET A 270 -5.91 -9.82 2.59
N GLN A 271 -6.10 -11.10 2.95
CA GLN A 271 -5.11 -11.92 3.64
C GLN A 271 -4.13 -12.62 2.69
N ASN A 272 -4.44 -12.69 1.39
CA ASN A 272 -3.57 -13.31 0.39
C ASN A 272 -2.57 -12.29 -0.18
N ASN A 273 -1.31 -12.68 -0.32
CA ASN A 273 -0.30 -11.91 -1.06
C ASN A 273 -0.67 -11.84 -2.55
N LEU A 274 -1.10 -10.67 -3.03
CA LEU A 274 -1.51 -10.48 -4.43
C LEU A 274 -0.38 -9.92 -5.31
N ARG A 275 0.46 -9.06 -4.76
CA ARG A 275 1.43 -8.20 -5.48
C ARG A 275 2.73 -7.97 -4.70
N GLY A 276 3.03 -8.85 -3.74
CA GLY A 276 4.22 -8.76 -2.90
C GLY A 276 4.07 -7.84 -1.68
N GLU A 277 2.85 -7.38 -1.37
CA GLU A 277 2.55 -6.38 -0.34
C GLU A 277 2.63 -6.90 1.11
N LEU A 278 2.59 -8.22 1.29
CA LEU A 278 2.60 -8.86 2.61
C LEU A 278 3.42 -10.15 2.63
N SER A 279 3.88 -10.53 3.82
CA SER A 279 4.66 -11.73 4.11
C SER A 279 4.03 -12.55 5.26
N TYR A 280 3.98 -13.87 5.08
CA TYR A 280 3.46 -14.82 6.09
C TYR A 280 4.54 -15.29 7.09
N ALA A 281 5.80 -14.93 6.87
CA ALA A 281 6.95 -15.18 7.75
C ALA A 281 7.80 -13.91 7.82
N ASP A 282 8.61 -13.79 8.88
CA ASP A 282 9.64 -12.73 8.92
C ASP A 282 10.76 -13.12 7.94
N GLU A 283 11.25 -12.16 7.13
CA GLU A 283 12.39 -12.35 6.20
C GLU A 283 13.73 -12.32 6.91
#